data_AF-A0A536LK62-F1
#
_entry.id   AF-A0A536LK62-F1
#
_cell.length_a   1.000
_cell.length_b   1.000
_cell.length_c   1.000
_cell.angle_alpha   90.00
_cell.angle_beta   90.00
_cell.angle_gamma   90.00
#
_symmetry.space_group_name_H-M   'P 1'
#
loop_
_entity.id
_entity.type
_entity.pdbx_description
1 polymer ?
#
loop_
_entity_poly.entity_id
_entity_poly.type
_entity_poly.pdbx_seq_one_letter_code
_entity_poly.pdbx_strand_id
1 'polypeptide(L)'
;MWLAIASIFALLNSNIRVAIVSVARAFFARPILIAWGCMAGYVAVVVFVLYAIGYWDLRLTKDTLTWFAGPAMVLFLSQRKAHEDPAYFKNTVMKVLGFTVIIEFAVNLYVFPFLIEMFLVPLSVLIVALLAVSTTNPEFEPSTRLFRSALNVLGLVLLSYTLVMIAFHFSSFATQDTLRAFTLPATLTIAFIPFVYVLTLYSGYEDIFVRAGIWITDNELARYTRRQILLACGFSLGRVRMFMKDYTRKLPTVRSKDDAKRLISEFRGSSESSPGERLSTPSSS
;
A
#
# COMPACT_ATOMS: atom_id res chain seq x y z
N MET A 1 23.39 7.20 7.22
CA MET A 1 24.21 8.35 6.77
C MET A 1 23.51 9.14 5.67
N TRP A 2 23.19 8.53 4.52
CA TRP A 2 22.52 9.21 3.39
C TRP A 2 21.16 9.85 3.73
N LEU A 3 20.33 9.18 4.55
CA LEU A 3 19.10 9.79 5.04
C LEU A 3 19.33 11.08 5.83
N ALA A 4 20.43 11.18 6.60
CA ALA A 4 20.76 12.40 7.33
C ALA A 4 21.21 13.51 6.37
N ILE A 5 22.03 13.19 5.37
CA ILE A 5 22.47 14.14 4.33
C ILE A 5 21.26 14.66 3.53
N ALA A 6 20.39 13.76 3.08
CA ALA A 6 19.16 14.12 2.37
C ALA A 6 18.23 14.97 3.24
N SER A 7 18.12 14.67 4.54
CA SER A 7 17.32 15.44 5.48
C SER A 7 17.87 16.86 5.68
N ILE A 8 19.19 17.00 5.80
CA ILE A 8 19.85 18.31 5.90
C ILE A 8 19.61 19.13 4.62
N PHE A 9 19.80 18.51 3.45
CA PHE A 9 19.55 19.18 2.16
C PHE A 9 18.09 19.60 1.98
N ALA A 10 17.16 18.76 2.41
CA ALA A 10 15.73 19.04 2.37
C ALA A 10 15.32 20.18 3.33
N LEU A 11 15.98 20.29 4.49
CA LEU A 11 15.76 21.37 5.46
C LEU A 11 16.36 22.71 5.04
N LEU A 12 17.41 22.70 4.21
CA LEU A 12 18.06 23.90 3.66
C LEU A 12 17.18 24.64 2.64
N ASN A 13 16.28 23.94 1.95
CA ASN A 13 15.38 24.54 0.97
C ASN A 13 14.05 24.95 1.64
N SER A 14 13.72 26.24 1.59
CA SER A 14 12.52 26.79 2.25
C SER A 14 11.22 26.18 1.72
N ASN A 15 11.12 25.88 0.42
CA ASN A 15 9.94 25.27 -0.19
C ASN A 15 9.78 23.81 0.24
N ILE A 16 10.89 23.06 0.27
CA ILE A 16 10.90 21.65 0.70
C ILE A 16 10.59 21.56 2.19
N ARG A 17 11.14 22.46 3.01
CA ARG A 17 10.83 22.52 4.45
C ARG A 17 9.34 22.76 4.70
N VAL A 18 8.70 23.68 3.97
CA VAL A 18 7.25 23.92 4.11
C VAL A 18 6.44 22.69 3.69
N ALA A 19 6.82 22.03 2.59
CA ALA A 19 6.20 20.79 2.14
C ALA A 19 6.39 19.63 3.14
N ILE A 20 7.58 19.49 3.73
CA ILE A 20 7.86 18.48 4.75
C ILE A 20 7.01 18.74 5.99
N VAL A 21 6.93 19.98 6.46
CA VAL A 21 6.13 20.33 7.63
C VAL A 21 4.64 20.13 7.36
N SER A 22 4.14 20.43 6.16
CA SER A 22 2.74 20.21 5.82
C SER A 22 2.41 18.71 5.72
N VAL A 23 3.28 17.92 5.09
CA VAL A 23 3.14 16.45 5.01
C VAL A 23 3.27 15.83 6.39
N ALA A 24 4.22 16.25 7.21
CA ALA A 24 4.38 15.78 8.58
C ALA A 24 3.13 16.11 9.41
N ARG A 25 2.63 17.35 9.36
CA ARG A 25 1.41 17.74 10.07
C ARG A 25 0.20 16.91 9.61
N ALA A 26 0.11 16.58 8.32
CA ALA A 26 -0.91 15.69 7.81
C ALA A 26 -0.74 14.25 8.34
N PHE A 27 0.48 13.71 8.32
CA PHE A 27 0.79 12.37 8.85
C PHE A 27 0.50 12.24 10.36
N PHE A 28 0.75 13.29 11.14
CA PHE A 28 0.49 13.34 12.58
C PHE A 28 -0.93 13.82 12.93
N ALA A 29 -1.84 13.92 11.96
CA ALA A 29 -3.24 14.19 12.26
C ALA A 29 -3.86 13.03 13.04
N ARG A 30 -4.73 13.33 14.02
CA ARG A 30 -5.34 12.33 14.91
C ARG A 30 -5.92 11.09 14.19
N PRO A 31 -6.68 11.21 13.09
CA PRO A 31 -7.23 10.03 12.40
C PRO A 31 -6.15 9.13 11.81
N ILE A 32 -5.07 9.72 11.28
CA ILE A 32 -3.95 8.98 10.69
C ILE A 32 -3.14 8.32 11.79
N LEU A 33 -2.89 9.00 12.91
CA LEU A 33 -2.23 8.41 14.08
C LEU A 33 -2.97 7.20 14.65
N ILE A 34 -4.31 7.25 14.70
CA ILE A 34 -5.12 6.09 15.12
C ILE A 34 -4.93 4.93 14.15
N ALA A 35 -5.02 5.19 12.83
CA ALA A 35 -4.83 4.16 11.82
C ALA A 35 -3.41 3.54 11.89
N TRP A 36 -2.40 4.37 12.19
CA TRP A 36 -1.01 3.94 12.43
C TRP A 36 -0.89 3.05 13.66
N GLY A 37 -1.52 3.46 14.77
CA GLY A 37 -1.56 2.66 15.99
C GLY A 37 -2.23 1.30 15.75
N CYS A 38 -3.35 1.27 15.04
CA CYS A 38 -4.03 0.02 14.66
C CYS A 38 -3.14 -0.87 13.77
N MET A 39 -2.46 -0.28 12.79
CA MET A 39 -1.54 -1.00 11.91
C MET A 39 -0.36 -1.58 12.69
N ALA A 40 0.29 -0.78 13.54
CA ALA A 40 1.40 -1.22 14.37
C ALA A 40 0.98 -2.31 15.36
N GLY A 41 -0.20 -2.16 15.98
CA GLY A 41 -0.77 -3.17 16.89
C GLY A 41 -1.05 -4.49 16.17
N TYR A 42 -1.63 -4.45 14.97
CA TYR A 42 -1.86 -5.65 14.16
C TYR A 42 -0.55 -6.34 13.80
N VAL A 43 0.44 -5.59 13.32
CA VAL A 43 1.76 -6.15 12.98
C VAL A 43 2.44 -6.74 14.21
N ALA A 44 2.34 -6.10 15.38
CA ALA A 44 2.88 -6.65 16.62
C ALA A 44 2.22 -7.99 16.99
N VAL A 45 0.90 -8.13 16.81
CA VAL A 45 0.20 -9.41 17.00
C VAL A 45 0.69 -10.46 16.01
N VAL A 46 0.84 -10.11 14.73
CA VAL A 46 1.37 -11.03 13.70
C VAL A 46 2.78 -11.49 14.06
N VAL A 47 3.67 -10.56 14.41
CA VAL A 47 5.05 -10.86 14.83
C VAL A 47 5.07 -11.75 16.07
N PHE A 48 4.21 -11.48 17.05
CA PHE A 48 4.08 -12.32 18.24
C PHE A 48 3.63 -13.74 17.91
N VAL A 49 2.66 -13.90 17.00
CA VAL A 49 2.22 -15.23 16.51
C VAL A 49 3.37 -15.93 15.78
N LEU A 50 4.10 -15.21 14.90
CA LEU A 50 5.25 -15.77 14.19
C LEU A 50 6.40 -16.16 15.14
N TYR A 51 6.58 -15.41 16.23
CA TYR A 51 7.52 -15.74 17.30
C TYR A 51 7.09 -17.01 18.05
N ALA A 52 5.81 -17.11 18.42
CA ALA A 52 5.27 -18.26 19.15
C ALA A 52 5.39 -19.58 18.37
N ILE A 53 5.30 -19.54 17.03
CA ILE A 53 5.51 -20.73 16.17
C ILE A 53 6.99 -20.98 15.81
N GLY A 54 7.93 -20.17 16.32
CA GLY A 54 9.36 -20.31 16.07
C GLY A 54 9.82 -19.89 14.66
N TYR A 55 9.00 -19.14 13.93
CA TYR A 55 9.36 -18.60 12.62
C TYR A 55 10.10 -17.27 12.73
N TRP A 56 9.70 -16.40 13.67
CA TRP A 56 10.31 -15.09 13.89
C TRP A 56 11.24 -15.08 15.11
N ASP A 57 12.35 -14.34 15.03
CA ASP A 57 13.30 -14.11 16.12
C ASP A 57 13.74 -12.63 16.17
N LEU A 58 14.48 -12.25 17.21
CA LEU A 58 14.94 -10.86 17.39
C LEU A 58 15.89 -10.39 16.28
N ARG A 59 16.55 -11.29 15.55
CA ARG A 59 17.47 -10.93 14.45
C ARG A 59 16.70 -10.36 13.27
N LEU A 60 15.47 -10.84 13.05
CA LEU A 60 14.54 -10.40 12.00
C LEU A 60 13.82 -9.07 12.29
N THR A 61 14.11 -8.41 13.42
CA THR A 61 13.52 -7.12 13.79
C THR A 61 13.81 -6.04 12.74
N LYS A 62 15.05 -6.00 12.24
CA LYS A 62 15.46 -5.01 11.22
C LYS A 62 14.67 -5.20 9.93
N ASP A 63 14.50 -6.44 9.49
CA ASP A 63 13.76 -6.78 8.27
C ASP A 63 12.28 -6.45 8.42
N THR A 64 11.70 -6.73 9.59
CA THR A 64 10.32 -6.38 9.93
C THR A 64 10.09 -4.86 9.88
N LEU A 65 11.02 -4.08 10.44
CA LEU A 65 10.92 -2.61 10.45
C LEU A 65 11.07 -2.02 9.03
N THR A 66 11.97 -2.60 8.23
CA THR A 66 12.18 -2.19 6.83
C THR A 66 10.92 -2.48 6.00
N TRP A 67 10.37 -3.69 6.14
CA TRP A 67 9.10 -4.07 5.51
C TRP A 67 7.93 -3.18 5.96
N PHE A 68 7.86 -2.85 7.26
CA PHE A 68 6.82 -1.99 7.82
C PHE A 68 6.86 -0.57 7.23
N ALA A 69 8.06 0.00 7.11
CA ALA A 69 8.24 1.36 6.57
C ALA A 69 8.04 1.44 5.05
N GLY A 70 8.32 0.36 4.31
CA GLY A 70 8.21 0.32 2.85
C GLY A 70 6.92 -0.39 2.39
N PRO A 71 6.99 -1.70 2.06
CA PRO A 71 5.85 -2.51 1.61
C PRO A 71 4.54 -2.30 2.34
N ALA A 72 4.55 -2.31 3.67
CA ALA A 72 3.33 -2.20 4.46
C ALA A 72 2.69 -0.80 4.33
N MET A 73 3.50 0.26 4.25
CA MET A 73 3.01 1.62 3.95
C MET A 73 2.43 1.73 2.54
N VAL A 74 3.08 1.14 1.54
CA VAL A 74 2.55 1.13 0.16
C VAL A 74 1.19 0.46 0.12
N LEU A 75 1.04 -0.69 0.77
CA LEU A 75 -0.24 -1.41 0.86
C LEU A 75 -1.28 -0.61 1.65
N PHE A 76 -0.90 -0.02 2.78
CA PHE A 76 -1.78 0.85 3.57
C PHE A 76 -2.29 2.04 2.76
N LEU A 77 -1.43 2.72 1.99
CA LEU A 77 -1.84 3.86 1.16
C LEU A 77 -2.66 3.42 -0.06
N SER A 78 -2.42 2.21 -0.57
CA SER A 78 -3.15 1.66 -1.72
C SER A 78 -4.64 1.47 -1.45
N GLN A 79 -5.07 1.40 -0.19
CA GLN A 79 -6.47 1.23 0.22
C GLN A 79 -7.41 2.26 -0.42
N ARG A 80 -6.96 3.52 -0.56
CA ARG A 80 -7.78 4.60 -1.13
C ARG A 80 -8.13 4.33 -2.59
N LYS A 81 -7.15 3.86 -3.35
CA LYS A 81 -7.32 3.50 -4.76
C LYS A 81 -7.99 2.13 -4.93
N ALA A 82 -7.85 1.26 -3.92
CA ALA A 82 -8.52 -0.03 -3.88
C ALA A 82 -10.05 0.09 -3.80
N HIS A 83 -10.61 1.25 -3.38
CA HIS A 83 -12.03 1.55 -3.48
C HIS A 83 -12.51 1.71 -4.93
N GLU A 84 -11.67 2.25 -5.80
CA GLU A 84 -12.05 2.54 -7.18
C GLU A 84 -11.87 1.29 -8.06
N ASP A 85 -10.76 0.56 -7.88
CA ASP A 85 -10.41 -0.59 -8.72
C ASP A 85 -9.92 -1.79 -7.89
N PRO A 86 -10.64 -2.94 -7.89
CA PRO A 86 -10.18 -4.17 -7.24
C PRO A 86 -8.88 -4.72 -7.86
N ALA A 87 -8.68 -4.52 -9.17
CA ALA A 87 -7.47 -4.97 -9.86
C ALA A 87 -6.24 -4.19 -9.39
N TYR A 88 -6.41 -2.91 -9.01
CA TYR A 88 -5.33 -2.11 -8.44
C TYR A 88 -4.76 -2.73 -7.15
N PHE A 89 -5.62 -3.19 -6.24
CA PHE A 89 -5.16 -3.83 -5.00
C PHE A 89 -4.41 -5.14 -5.31
N LYS A 90 -4.99 -6.02 -6.13
CA LYS A 90 -4.34 -7.27 -6.54
C LYS A 90 -2.98 -7.01 -7.19
N ASN A 91 -2.92 -6.04 -8.11
CA ASN A 91 -1.69 -5.67 -8.80
C ASN A 91 -0.65 -5.09 -7.84
N THR A 92 -1.07 -4.31 -6.84
CA THR A 92 -0.17 -3.76 -5.83
C THR A 92 0.39 -4.87 -4.94
N VAL A 93 -0.46 -5.78 -4.47
CA VAL A 93 -0.02 -6.96 -3.70
C VAL A 93 0.95 -7.82 -4.52
N MET A 94 0.65 -8.09 -5.80
CA MET A 94 1.55 -8.87 -6.66
C MET A 94 2.89 -8.16 -6.91
N LYS A 95 2.90 -6.82 -7.02
CA LYS A 95 4.14 -6.05 -7.14
C LYS A 95 4.97 -6.13 -5.86
N VAL A 96 4.32 -5.95 -4.72
CA VAL A 96 4.97 -6.01 -3.41
C VAL A 96 5.51 -7.42 -3.14
N LEU A 97 4.74 -8.49 -3.41
CA LEU A 97 5.17 -9.87 -3.21
C LEU A 97 6.22 -10.36 -4.21
N GLY A 98 6.19 -9.85 -5.44
CA GLY A 98 7.06 -10.31 -6.52
C GLY A 98 8.41 -9.59 -6.52
N PHE A 99 8.59 -8.71 -7.50
CA PHE A 99 9.87 -8.07 -7.81
C PHE A 99 10.44 -7.26 -6.64
N THR A 100 9.57 -6.64 -5.82
CA THR A 100 10.01 -5.85 -4.67
C THR A 100 10.69 -6.70 -3.60
N VAL A 101 10.14 -7.88 -3.25
CA VAL A 101 10.76 -8.80 -2.27
C VAL A 101 12.15 -9.23 -2.74
N ILE A 102 12.31 -9.56 -4.02
CA ILE A 102 13.59 -10.02 -4.58
C ILE A 102 14.64 -8.91 -4.51
N ILE A 103 14.28 -7.68 -4.90
CA ILE A 103 15.19 -6.53 -4.82
C ILE A 103 15.51 -6.18 -3.37
N GLU A 104 14.50 -6.08 -2.51
CA GLU A 104 14.67 -5.72 -1.10
C GLU A 104 15.58 -6.71 -0.39
N PHE A 105 15.43 -8.00 -0.69
CA PHE A 105 16.33 -9.02 -0.19
C PHE A 105 17.74 -8.89 -0.75
N ALA A 106 17.90 -8.73 -2.07
CA ALA A 106 19.23 -8.61 -2.70
C ALA A 106 20.03 -7.43 -2.14
N VAL A 107 19.38 -6.29 -1.96
CA VAL A 107 20.00 -5.07 -1.40
C VAL A 107 20.36 -5.23 0.08
N ASN A 108 19.54 -5.95 0.87
CA ASN A 108 19.81 -6.17 2.29
C ASN A 108 20.81 -7.30 2.55
N LEU A 109 20.91 -8.28 1.65
CA LEU A 109 21.74 -9.46 1.82
C LEU A 109 23.25 -9.14 1.73
N TYR A 110 23.65 -8.34 0.74
CA TYR A 110 25.03 -7.90 0.59
C TYR A 110 25.11 -6.38 0.55
N VAL A 111 25.52 -5.81 1.68
CA VAL A 111 25.87 -4.39 1.77
C VAL A 111 27.21 -4.19 1.08
N PHE A 112 27.29 -3.19 0.18
CA PHE A 112 28.54 -2.84 -0.48
C PHE A 112 29.55 -2.30 0.53
N PRO A 113 30.86 -2.45 0.27
CA PRO A 113 31.88 -1.71 1.00
C PRO A 113 31.57 -0.22 1.02
N PHE A 114 31.79 0.42 2.17
CA PHE A 114 31.42 1.82 2.41
C PHE A 114 31.85 2.79 1.30
N LEU A 115 33.08 2.62 0.76
CA LEU A 115 33.58 3.45 -0.34
C LEU A 115 32.74 3.30 -1.61
N ILE A 116 32.37 2.07 -1.97
CA ILE A 116 31.55 1.80 -3.16
C ILE A 116 30.15 2.39 -2.96
N GLU A 117 29.54 2.15 -1.80
CA GLU A 117 28.23 2.71 -1.45
C GLU A 117 28.24 4.24 -1.54
N MET A 118 29.33 4.88 -1.13
CA MET A 118 29.46 6.33 -1.14
C MET A 118 29.48 6.98 -2.52
N PHE A 119 29.92 6.26 -3.55
CA PHE A 119 29.84 6.74 -4.93
C PHE A 119 28.57 6.26 -5.63
N LEU A 120 28.19 4.99 -5.42
CA LEU A 120 27.09 4.35 -6.10
C LEU A 120 25.73 4.96 -5.73
N VAL A 121 25.50 5.25 -4.44
CA VAL A 121 24.22 5.81 -3.99
C VAL A 121 23.98 7.22 -4.56
N PRO A 122 24.89 8.20 -4.44
CA PRO A 122 24.72 9.51 -5.07
C PRO A 122 24.57 9.43 -6.59
N LEU A 123 25.34 8.57 -7.25
CA LEU A 123 25.23 8.38 -8.69
C LEU A 123 23.85 7.87 -9.08
N SER A 124 23.31 6.89 -8.34
CA SER A 124 21.96 6.37 -8.59
C SER A 124 20.88 7.44 -8.38
N VAL A 125 20.98 8.25 -7.32
CA VAL A 125 20.07 9.37 -7.05
C VAL A 125 20.14 10.41 -8.15
N LEU A 126 21.34 10.75 -8.64
CA LEU A 126 21.53 11.68 -9.74
C LEU A 126 20.87 11.18 -11.02
N ILE A 127 21.04 9.90 -11.38
CA ILE A 127 20.41 9.30 -12.56
C ILE A 127 18.88 9.33 -12.43
N VAL A 128 18.33 8.99 -11.26
CA VAL A 128 16.88 9.04 -11.02
C VAL A 128 16.35 10.48 -11.11
N ALA A 129 17.08 11.46 -10.56
CA ALA A 129 16.70 12.87 -10.64
C ALA A 129 16.70 13.38 -12.08
N LEU A 130 17.75 13.06 -12.86
CA LEU A 130 17.85 13.40 -14.28
C LEU A 130 16.74 12.74 -15.09
N LEU A 131 16.41 11.48 -14.79
CA LEU A 131 15.28 10.77 -15.40
C LEU A 131 13.95 11.45 -15.09
N ALA A 132 13.71 11.85 -13.84
CA ALA A 132 12.47 12.51 -13.45
C ALA A 132 12.28 13.84 -14.23
N VAL A 133 13.36 14.62 -14.36
CA VAL A 133 13.35 15.87 -15.16
C VAL A 133 13.13 15.55 -16.64
N SER A 134 13.85 14.57 -17.20
CA SER A 134 13.75 14.24 -18.63
C SER A 134 12.38 13.69 -19.02
N THR A 135 11.65 13.05 -18.11
CA THR A 135 10.28 12.57 -18.37
C THR A 135 9.22 13.66 -18.42
N THR A 136 9.55 14.89 -18.02
CA THR A 136 8.57 15.99 -17.95
C THR A 136 8.29 16.58 -19.34
N ASN A 137 9.28 16.57 -20.24
CA ASN A 137 9.14 17.13 -21.59
C ASN A 137 9.48 16.07 -22.66
N PRO A 138 8.65 15.93 -23.71
CA PRO A 138 8.87 14.94 -24.77
C PRO A 138 10.15 15.19 -25.60
N GLU A 139 10.72 16.40 -25.57
CA GLU A 139 11.98 16.74 -26.22
C GLU A 139 13.20 15.98 -25.64
N PHE A 140 13.14 15.58 -24.37
CA PHE A 140 14.23 14.84 -23.72
C PHE A 140 14.08 13.32 -23.81
N GLU A 141 13.22 12.82 -24.71
CA GLU A 141 12.98 11.38 -24.90
C GLU A 141 14.26 10.56 -25.14
N PRO A 142 15.26 11.02 -25.93
CA PRO A 142 16.54 10.29 -26.06
C PRO A 142 17.28 10.16 -24.72
N SER A 143 17.34 11.24 -23.94
CA SER A 143 17.97 11.25 -22.61
C SER A 143 17.22 10.37 -21.61
N THR A 144 15.88 10.37 -21.65
CA THR A 144 15.02 9.48 -20.86
C THR A 144 15.36 8.01 -21.12
N ARG A 145 15.57 7.62 -22.39
CA ARG A 145 15.98 6.24 -22.73
C ARG A 145 17.37 5.91 -22.20
N LEU A 146 18.32 6.84 -22.29
CA LEU A 146 19.67 6.65 -21.75
C LEU A 146 19.66 6.44 -20.23
N PHE A 147 18.96 7.30 -19.48
CA PHE A 147 18.90 7.18 -18.01
C PHE A 147 18.14 5.92 -17.57
N ARG A 148 17.06 5.54 -18.28
CA ARG A 148 16.39 4.25 -18.04
C ARG A 148 17.33 3.06 -18.30
N SER A 149 18.07 3.08 -19.41
CA SER A 149 19.04 2.03 -19.72
C SER A 149 20.14 1.97 -18.67
N ALA A 150 20.67 3.12 -18.23
CA ALA A 150 21.67 3.20 -17.17
C ALA A 150 21.15 2.61 -15.85
N LEU A 151 19.90 2.90 -15.46
CA LEU A 151 19.27 2.28 -14.28
C LEU A 151 19.09 0.78 -14.43
N ASN A 152 18.71 0.30 -15.61
CA ASN A 152 18.57 -1.13 -15.87
C ASN A 152 19.93 -1.84 -15.78
N VAL A 153 20.99 -1.27 -16.35
CA VAL A 153 22.35 -1.80 -16.26
C VAL A 153 22.82 -1.80 -14.80
N LEU A 154 22.61 -0.70 -14.07
CA LEU A 154 22.94 -0.61 -12.65
C LEU A 154 22.22 -1.71 -11.86
N GLY A 155 20.91 -1.86 -12.05
CA GLY A 155 20.13 -2.94 -11.41
C GLY A 155 20.66 -4.34 -11.75
N LEU A 156 21.02 -4.58 -13.02
CA LEU A 156 21.59 -5.85 -13.46
C LEU A 156 22.96 -6.14 -12.82
N VAL A 157 23.81 -5.12 -12.68
CA VAL A 157 25.11 -5.23 -11.99
C VAL A 157 24.92 -5.57 -10.51
N LEU A 158 23.95 -4.95 -9.84
CA LEU A 158 23.65 -5.26 -8.43
C LEU A 158 23.14 -6.69 -8.27
N LEU A 159 22.24 -7.12 -9.15
CA LEU A 159 21.72 -8.48 -9.16
C LEU A 159 22.82 -9.51 -9.46
N SER A 160 23.66 -9.27 -10.46
CA SER A 160 24.75 -10.19 -10.80
C SER A 160 25.80 -10.27 -9.69
N TYR A 161 26.17 -9.15 -9.08
CA TYR A 161 27.04 -9.12 -7.90
C TYR A 161 26.46 -9.97 -6.75
N THR A 162 25.18 -9.79 -6.46
CA THR A 162 24.47 -10.57 -5.43
C THR A 162 24.54 -12.07 -5.75
N LEU A 163 24.23 -12.47 -6.98
CA LEU A 163 24.27 -13.87 -7.42
C LEU A 163 25.68 -14.48 -7.33
N VAL A 164 26.70 -13.72 -7.73
CA VAL A 164 28.11 -14.13 -7.64
C VAL A 164 28.52 -14.32 -6.18
N MET A 165 28.15 -13.41 -5.28
CA MET A 165 28.45 -13.51 -3.86
C MET A 165 27.74 -14.71 -3.22
N ILE A 166 26.48 -14.98 -3.58
CA ILE A 166 25.75 -16.19 -3.16
C ILE A 166 26.47 -17.45 -3.65
N ALA A 167 26.93 -17.49 -4.90
CA ALA A 167 27.61 -18.66 -5.46
C ALA A 167 28.96 -18.94 -4.78
N PHE A 168 29.77 -17.92 -4.51
CA PHE A 168 31.07 -18.07 -3.84
C PHE A 168 30.96 -18.35 -2.34
N HIS A 169 29.91 -17.85 -1.67
CA HIS A 169 29.70 -18.02 -0.23
C HIS A 169 28.44 -18.83 0.10
N PHE A 170 28.11 -19.82 -0.72
CA PHE A 170 26.84 -20.55 -0.63
C PHE A 170 26.62 -21.25 0.71
N SER A 171 27.67 -21.83 1.31
CA SER A 171 27.57 -22.50 2.62
C SER A 171 27.23 -21.55 3.77
N SER A 172 27.69 -20.30 3.69
CA SER A 172 27.33 -19.23 4.64
C SER A 172 25.96 -18.62 4.34
N PHE A 173 25.51 -18.72 3.08
CA PHE A 173 24.22 -18.21 2.64
C PHE A 173 23.07 -19.18 2.95
N ALA A 174 23.26 -20.48 2.72
CA ALA A 174 22.26 -21.55 2.84
C ALA A 174 21.97 -21.93 4.31
N THR A 175 21.70 -20.94 5.14
CA THR A 175 21.30 -21.11 6.54
C THR A 175 19.79 -20.91 6.69
N GLN A 176 19.24 -21.48 7.77
CA GLN A 176 17.83 -21.31 8.10
C GLN A 176 17.47 -19.84 8.37
N ASP A 177 18.40 -19.06 8.92
CA ASP A 177 18.21 -17.64 9.22
C ASP A 177 18.08 -16.81 7.92
N THR A 178 18.92 -17.07 6.93
CA THR A 178 18.83 -16.42 5.62
C THR A 178 17.51 -16.75 4.91
N LEU A 179 17.05 -18.01 5.00
CA LEU A 179 15.78 -18.42 4.41
C LEU A 179 14.59 -17.73 5.09
N ARG A 180 14.62 -17.59 6.42
CA ARG A 180 13.61 -16.84 7.17
C ARG A 180 13.63 -15.36 6.77
N ALA A 181 14.80 -14.72 6.72
CA ALA A 181 14.94 -13.33 6.31
C ALA A 181 14.43 -13.09 4.88
N PHE A 182 14.69 -14.02 3.95
CA PHE A 182 14.19 -13.96 2.58
C PHE A 182 12.67 -14.05 2.48
N THR A 183 12.08 -14.99 3.22
CA THR A 183 10.64 -15.29 3.13
C THR A 183 9.78 -14.41 4.04
N LEU A 184 10.39 -13.71 5.01
CA LEU A 184 9.69 -12.90 5.98
C LEU A 184 8.87 -11.75 5.35
N PRO A 185 9.40 -10.92 4.43
CA PRO A 185 8.61 -9.86 3.80
C PRO A 185 7.37 -10.38 3.07
N ALA A 186 7.49 -11.54 2.41
CA ALA A 186 6.36 -12.19 1.75
C ALA A 186 5.33 -12.71 2.77
N THR A 187 5.80 -13.36 3.83
CA THR A 187 4.95 -13.88 4.92
C THR A 187 4.20 -12.75 5.63
N LEU A 188 4.88 -11.66 5.98
CA LEU A 188 4.27 -10.48 6.59
C LEU A 188 3.26 -9.83 5.63
N THR A 189 3.58 -9.72 4.34
CA THR A 189 2.65 -9.20 3.33
C THR A 189 1.37 -10.02 3.25
N ILE A 190 1.48 -11.34 3.18
CA ILE A 190 0.32 -12.25 3.15
C ILE A 190 -0.51 -12.10 4.44
N ALA A 191 0.15 -12.09 5.60
CA ALA A 191 -0.51 -11.89 6.90
C ALA A 191 -1.12 -10.49 7.05
N PHE A 192 -0.67 -9.49 6.29
CA PHE A 192 -1.18 -8.12 6.31
C PHE A 192 -2.40 -7.90 5.39
N ILE A 193 -2.63 -8.78 4.40
CA ILE A 193 -3.80 -8.67 3.50
C ILE A 193 -5.14 -8.60 4.26
N PRO A 194 -5.42 -9.45 5.27
CA PRO A 194 -6.67 -9.36 6.04
C PRO A 194 -6.85 -8.01 6.72
N PHE A 195 -5.78 -7.43 7.28
CA PHE A 195 -5.82 -6.11 7.89
C PHE A 195 -6.20 -5.03 6.88
N VAL A 196 -5.53 -5.00 5.72
CA VAL A 196 -5.81 -4.01 4.67
C VAL A 196 -7.25 -4.17 4.14
N TYR A 197 -7.72 -5.41 4.02
CA TYR A 197 -9.10 -5.69 3.63
C TYR A 197 -10.11 -5.08 4.60
N VAL A 198 -9.97 -5.37 5.90
CA VAL A 198 -10.86 -4.84 6.95
C VAL A 198 -10.78 -3.32 7.00
N LEU A 199 -9.60 -2.74 6.86
CA LEU A 199 -9.40 -1.30 6.86
C LEU A 199 -10.07 -0.62 5.66
N THR A 200 -9.98 -1.22 4.48
CA THR A 200 -10.67 -0.73 3.27
C THR A 200 -12.19 -0.83 3.44
N LEU A 201 -12.68 -1.94 4.01
CA LEU A 201 -14.10 -2.12 4.31
C LEU A 201 -14.60 -1.05 5.30
N TYR A 202 -13.85 -0.83 6.39
CA TYR A 202 -14.14 0.20 7.40
C TYR A 202 -14.20 1.59 6.79
N SER A 203 -13.19 1.98 6.00
CA SER A 203 -13.14 3.28 5.32
C SER A 203 -14.35 3.50 4.41
N GLY A 204 -14.77 2.44 3.70
CA GLY A 204 -15.96 2.50 2.85
C GLY A 204 -17.26 2.73 3.63
N TYR A 205 -17.40 2.10 4.79
CA TYR A 205 -18.54 2.34 5.66
C TYR A 205 -18.51 3.74 6.28
N GLU A 206 -17.34 4.20 6.72
CA GLU A 206 -17.17 5.55 7.28
C GLU A 206 -17.63 6.61 6.27
N ASP A 207 -17.19 6.52 5.01
CA ASP A 207 -17.61 7.44 3.94
C ASP A 207 -19.14 7.43 3.73
N ILE A 208 -19.76 6.25 3.69
CA ILE A 208 -21.21 6.12 3.54
C ILE A 208 -21.92 6.71 4.77
N PHE A 209 -21.43 6.46 5.98
CA PHE A 209 -22.07 6.88 7.22
C PHE A 209 -21.95 8.38 7.48
N VAL A 210 -20.82 8.98 7.09
CA VAL A 210 -20.63 10.44 7.10
C VAL A 210 -21.63 11.09 6.15
N ARG A 211 -21.72 10.61 4.90
CA ARG A 211 -22.69 11.14 3.92
C ARG A 211 -24.13 10.94 4.37
N ALA A 212 -24.47 9.78 4.91
CA ALA A 212 -25.80 9.53 5.47
C ALA A 212 -26.12 10.49 6.62
N GLY A 213 -25.14 10.84 7.46
CA GLY A 213 -25.31 11.81 8.54
C GLY A 213 -25.45 13.25 8.07
N ILE A 214 -24.89 13.59 6.90
CA ILE A 214 -25.04 14.93 6.30
C ILE A 214 -26.43 15.08 5.67
N TRP A 215 -26.94 14.04 4.99
CA TRP A 215 -28.20 14.12 4.24
C TRP A 215 -29.45 13.76 5.05
N ILE A 216 -29.33 12.90 6.05
CA ILE A 216 -30.45 12.48 6.91
C ILE A 216 -30.34 13.23 8.23
N THR A 217 -31.17 14.26 8.39
CA THR A 217 -31.15 15.15 9.56
C THR A 217 -31.62 14.46 10.85
N ASP A 218 -32.53 13.49 10.73
CA ASP A 218 -33.00 12.68 11.87
C ASP A 218 -31.96 11.62 12.26
N ASN A 219 -31.44 11.73 13.49
CA ASN A 219 -30.39 10.86 14.01
C ASN A 219 -30.88 9.41 14.24
N GLU A 220 -32.16 9.20 14.57
CA GLU A 220 -32.72 7.85 14.72
C GLU A 220 -32.84 7.16 13.35
N LEU A 221 -33.35 7.90 12.36
CA LEU A 221 -33.45 7.45 10.98
C LEU A 221 -32.07 7.20 10.35
N ALA A 222 -31.10 8.08 10.59
CA ALA A 222 -29.72 7.91 10.13
C ALA A 222 -29.09 6.65 10.73
N ARG A 223 -29.27 6.40 12.05
CA ARG A 223 -28.76 5.20 12.72
C ARG A 223 -29.41 3.92 12.20
N TYR A 224 -30.74 3.94 11.98
CA TYR A 224 -31.46 2.83 11.37
C TYR A 224 -30.93 2.53 9.96
N THR A 225 -30.79 3.55 9.13
CA THR A 225 -30.29 3.44 7.75
C THR A 225 -28.86 2.89 7.72
N ARG A 226 -27.96 3.40 8.58
CA ARG A 226 -26.58 2.88 8.70
C ARG A 226 -26.55 1.38 9.04
N ARG A 227 -27.37 0.93 9.98
CA ARG A 227 -27.47 -0.50 10.34
C ARG A 227 -27.98 -1.34 9.17
N GLN A 228 -28.98 -0.87 8.43
CA GLN A 228 -29.51 -1.60 7.27
C GLN A 228 -28.47 -1.70 6.15
N ILE A 229 -27.72 -0.63 5.89
CA ILE A 229 -26.61 -0.63 4.92
C ILE A 229 -25.54 -1.66 5.34
N LEU A 230 -25.15 -1.66 6.62
CA LEU A 230 -24.16 -2.61 7.17
C LEU A 230 -24.61 -4.06 7.01
N LEU A 231 -25.89 -4.35 7.30
CA LEU A 231 -26.45 -5.70 7.13
C LEU A 231 -26.59 -6.11 5.65
N ALA A 232 -26.90 -5.18 4.76
CA ALA A 232 -27.04 -5.47 3.33
C ALA A 232 -25.69 -5.71 2.64
N CYS A 233 -24.69 -4.89 2.97
CA CYS A 233 -23.35 -4.99 2.39
C CYS A 233 -22.48 -6.06 3.07
N GLY A 234 -22.60 -6.22 4.39
CA GLY A 234 -21.85 -7.20 5.17
C GLY A 234 -20.32 -7.02 5.05
N PHE A 235 -19.60 -8.14 4.92
CA PHE A 235 -18.16 -8.16 4.68
C PHE A 235 -17.79 -8.14 3.18
N SER A 236 -18.71 -7.78 2.28
CA SER A 236 -18.42 -7.74 0.85
C SER A 236 -17.94 -6.37 0.41
N LEU A 237 -16.65 -6.25 0.12
CA LEU A 237 -16.07 -5.03 -0.46
C LEU A 237 -16.72 -4.64 -1.79
N GLY A 238 -17.17 -5.62 -2.59
CA GLY A 238 -17.89 -5.37 -3.85
C GLY A 238 -19.24 -4.67 -3.61
N ARG A 239 -20.01 -5.13 -2.62
CA ARG A 239 -21.30 -4.52 -2.25
C ARG A 239 -21.13 -3.10 -1.69
N VAL A 240 -20.17 -2.89 -0.80
CA VAL A 240 -19.86 -1.55 -0.26
C VAL A 240 -19.50 -0.58 -1.39
N ARG A 241 -18.69 -1.03 -2.35
CA ARG A 241 -18.27 -0.22 -3.50
C ARG A 241 -19.44 0.12 -4.44
N MET A 242 -20.27 -0.86 -4.76
CA MET A 242 -21.48 -0.65 -5.55
C MET A 242 -22.42 0.36 -4.87
N PHE A 243 -22.64 0.22 -3.57
CA PHE A 243 -23.45 1.16 -2.80
C PHE A 243 -22.84 2.57 -2.86
N MET A 244 -21.52 2.67 -2.65
CA MET A 244 -20.80 3.93 -2.67
C MET A 244 -20.94 4.66 -4.02
N LYS A 245 -20.83 3.92 -5.13
CA LYS A 245 -20.90 4.47 -6.48
C LYS A 245 -22.31 4.88 -6.89
N ASP A 246 -23.29 4.00 -6.64
CA ASP A 246 -24.60 4.11 -7.28
C ASP A 246 -25.73 4.54 -6.32
N TYR A 247 -25.62 4.25 -5.03
CA TYR A 247 -26.71 4.44 -4.05
C TYR A 247 -26.47 5.59 -3.07
N THR A 248 -25.23 6.04 -2.89
CA THR A 248 -24.93 7.20 -2.02
C THR A 248 -25.60 8.48 -2.48
N ARG A 249 -25.82 8.63 -3.79
CA ARG A 249 -26.55 9.76 -4.40
C ARG A 249 -28.05 9.73 -4.10
N LYS A 250 -28.59 8.56 -3.73
CA LYS A 250 -29.99 8.38 -3.36
C LYS A 250 -30.25 8.58 -1.86
N LEU A 251 -29.21 8.71 -1.03
CA LEU A 251 -29.37 8.98 0.41
C LEU A 251 -30.23 10.22 0.75
N PRO A 252 -30.21 11.33 -0.02
CA PRO A 252 -31.08 12.48 0.24
C PRO A 252 -32.59 12.20 0.09
N THR A 253 -32.99 11.11 -0.57
CA THR A 253 -34.41 10.77 -0.75
C THR A 253 -34.99 10.02 0.46
N VAL A 254 -34.15 9.59 1.40
CA VAL A 254 -34.58 8.83 2.59
C VAL A 254 -35.14 9.79 3.64
N ARG A 255 -36.47 9.85 3.75
CA ARG A 255 -37.18 10.68 4.75
C ARG A 255 -37.90 9.86 5.82
N SER A 256 -38.07 8.56 5.61
CA SER A 256 -38.74 7.64 6.53
C SER A 256 -38.05 6.27 6.61
N LYS A 257 -38.39 5.48 7.63
CA LYS A 257 -37.89 4.10 7.78
C LYS A 257 -38.29 3.21 6.59
N ASP A 258 -39.43 3.49 5.95
CA ASP A 258 -39.88 2.73 4.78
C ASP A 258 -39.11 3.10 3.52
N ASP A 259 -38.71 4.37 3.36
CA ASP A 259 -37.81 4.80 2.28
C ASP A 259 -36.44 4.13 2.41
N ALA A 260 -35.92 4.03 3.64
CA ALA A 260 -34.67 3.32 3.90
C ALA A 260 -34.78 1.83 3.54
N LYS A 261 -35.90 1.16 3.87
CA LYS A 261 -36.13 -0.23 3.45
C LYS A 261 -36.22 -0.38 1.94
N ARG A 262 -36.93 0.53 1.25
CA ARG A 262 -37.05 0.54 -0.22
C ARG A 262 -35.70 0.68 -0.91
N LEU A 263 -34.87 1.61 -0.43
CA LEU A 263 -33.50 1.80 -0.93
C LEU A 263 -32.68 0.51 -0.79
N ILE A 264 -32.79 -0.17 0.35
CA ILE A 264 -32.03 -1.39 0.64
C ILE A 264 -32.57 -2.59 -0.15
N SER A 265 -33.88 -2.70 -0.37
CA SER A 265 -34.44 -3.74 -1.24
C SER A 265 -34.03 -3.55 -2.69
N GLU A 266 -34.02 -2.31 -3.18
CA GLU A 266 -33.54 -1.98 -4.53
C GLU A 266 -32.05 -2.34 -4.67
N PHE A 267 -31.24 -2.00 -3.66
CA PHE A 267 -29.83 -2.37 -3.63
C PHE A 267 -29.61 -3.88 -3.62
N ARG A 268 -30.33 -4.63 -2.78
CA ARG A 268 -30.21 -6.10 -2.71
C ARG A 268 -30.54 -6.75 -4.05
N GLY A 269 -31.66 -6.35 -4.67
CA GLY A 269 -32.07 -6.86 -5.98
C GLY A 269 -31.04 -6.57 -7.08
N SER A 270 -30.43 -5.38 -7.09
CA SER A 270 -29.34 -5.06 -8.03
C SER A 270 -28.02 -5.77 -7.70
N SER A 271 -27.74 -6.06 -6.43
CA SER A 271 -26.52 -6.77 -6.02
C SER A 271 -26.56 -8.26 -6.34
N GLU A 272 -27.76 -8.86 -6.35
CA GLU A 272 -28.00 -10.28 -6.66
C GLU A 272 -28.02 -10.57 -8.16
N SER A 273 -28.34 -9.57 -8.99
CA SER A 273 -28.26 -9.68 -10.46
C SER A 273 -26.87 -9.40 -11.03
N SER A 274 -25.94 -8.85 -10.25
CA SER A 274 -24.58 -8.49 -10.66
C SER A 274 -23.40 -9.37 -10.21
N PRO A 275 -23.51 -10.66 -9.78
CA PRO A 275 -22.31 -11.43 -9.43
C PRO A 275 -21.40 -11.85 -10.60
N GLY A 276 -21.87 -11.82 -11.86
CA GLY A 276 -21.18 -12.56 -12.95
C GLY A 276 -20.87 -11.85 -14.27
N GLU A 277 -21.47 -10.70 -14.60
CA GLU A 277 -21.60 -10.33 -16.04
C GLU A 277 -20.83 -9.08 -16.52
N ARG A 278 -19.91 -8.51 -15.72
CA ARG A 278 -19.11 -7.34 -16.13
C ARG A 278 -17.59 -7.52 -16.09
N LEU A 279 -17.12 -8.76 -16.19
CA LEU A 279 -15.68 -9.09 -16.27
C LEU A 279 -15.22 -9.55 -17.66
N SER A 280 -16.08 -9.49 -18.68
CA SER A 280 -15.75 -9.92 -20.04
C SER A 280 -16.45 -9.08 -21.12
N THR A 281 -16.07 -7.81 -21.25
CA THR A 281 -16.11 -7.14 -22.55
C THR A 281 -14.87 -6.26 -22.70
N PRO A 282 -13.88 -6.66 -23.52
CA PRO A 282 -12.94 -5.68 -24.06
C PRO A 282 -13.73 -4.79 -25.02
N SER A 283 -13.68 -3.48 -24.81
CA SER A 283 -14.16 -2.52 -25.79
C SER A 283 -13.32 -2.67 -27.06
N SER A 284 -13.89 -3.31 -28.08
CA SER A 284 -13.44 -3.21 -29.45
C SER A 284 -13.68 -1.79 -29.95
N SER A 285 -12.61 -1.06 -30.17
CA SER A 285 -12.51 0.08 -31.08
C SER A 285 -11.10 0.12 -31.63
#